data_AF-A0A357G1J8-F1
#
_entry.id   AF-A0A357G1J8-F1
#
_cell.length_a   1.000
_cell.length_b   1.000
_cell.length_c   1.000
_cell.angle_alpha   90.00
_cell.angle_beta   90.00
_cell.angle_gamma   90.00
#
_symmetry.space_group_name_H-M   'P 1'
#
loop_
_entity.id
_entity.type
_entity.pdbx_description
1 polymer ?
#
loop_
_entity_poly.entity_id
_entity_poly.type
_entity_poly.pdbx_seq_one_letter_code
_entity_poly.pdbx_strand_id
1 'polypeptide(L)'
;MFNTQASRISLADNGQIMWQPDSSNPLPGTALAVVKKGEGILSPDVSLLESVPVQDQDRDALVVALREWLTAHIAKVLEPLVALGKAEEIPEGPVRDIAAQIHAAMGIIHRENIEALIAKLDHDGRAALRARRVRLGPILVFIPDLNKPAAVRLKALLWNLWQGQDLSANVPPDGVVSLKMEGKTYDPAFCRVIGYPVYGPRAIRIDMLDRVINCVYDNAKEGKFQARHEMAEWLGSSLPDLYAILEAMGHKKIFDPAEQPQPEAPEPAAEKTEDKTEEAPPAPKAKPELATFRLKKGKAFETRKPSDNKKKERDSRPDKKTDKKRRPDNKEKKKRDEPRVISVDAPVNPADSPFAILEQLRKKSGGQ
;
A
#
# COMPACT_ATOMS: atom_id res chain seq x y z
N MET A 1 -34.89 21.24 -12.04
CA MET A 1 -34.36 19.93 -12.50
C MET A 1 -32.99 19.74 -11.88
N PHE A 2 -32.83 18.72 -11.03
CA PHE A 2 -31.50 18.31 -10.56
C PHE A 2 -30.74 17.77 -11.78
N ASN A 3 -29.74 18.51 -12.25
CA ASN A 3 -28.84 18.01 -13.27
C ASN A 3 -27.88 17.03 -12.59
N THR A 4 -28.00 15.74 -12.89
CA THR A 4 -27.21 14.63 -12.33
C THR A 4 -25.82 14.53 -12.95
N GLN A 5 -25.18 15.68 -13.19
CA GLN A 5 -23.78 15.70 -13.59
C GLN A 5 -22.91 15.12 -12.47
N ALA A 6 -22.12 14.10 -12.82
CA ALA A 6 -21.33 13.33 -11.84
C ALA A 6 -20.33 14.18 -11.02
N SER A 7 -19.91 15.34 -11.52
CA SER A 7 -19.03 16.28 -10.82
C SER A 7 -19.71 17.05 -9.69
N ARG A 8 -21.04 17.03 -9.62
CA ARG A 8 -21.86 17.76 -8.63
C ARG A 8 -22.38 16.89 -7.52
N ILE A 9 -22.10 15.59 -7.56
CA ILE A 9 -22.56 14.61 -6.59
C ILE A 9 -21.34 14.12 -5.80
N SER A 10 -21.48 14.03 -4.48
CA SER A 10 -20.47 13.46 -3.59
C SER A 10 -21.10 12.51 -2.57
N LEU A 11 -20.29 11.61 -2.03
CA LEU A 11 -20.69 10.68 -0.97
C LEU A 11 -20.03 11.12 0.33
N ALA A 12 -20.83 11.43 1.34
CA ALA A 12 -20.37 11.74 2.67
C ALA A 12 -20.08 10.47 3.47
N ASP A 13 -19.24 10.60 4.49
CA ASP A 13 -18.78 9.49 5.32
C ASP A 13 -19.93 8.80 6.11
N ASN A 14 -21.03 9.52 6.36
CA ASN A 14 -22.24 9.00 7.01
C ASN A 14 -23.21 8.28 6.05
N GLY A 15 -22.82 8.05 4.80
CA GLY A 15 -23.67 7.41 3.80
C GLY A 15 -24.68 8.32 3.10
N GLN A 16 -24.61 9.64 3.31
CA GLN A 16 -25.46 10.58 2.57
C GLN A 16 -24.85 10.90 1.20
N ILE A 17 -25.70 10.87 0.17
CA ILE A 17 -25.36 11.36 -1.17
C ILE A 17 -25.76 12.83 -1.23
N MET A 18 -24.76 13.68 -1.43
CA MET A 18 -24.88 15.11 -1.42
C MET A 18 -24.81 15.67 -2.84
N TRP A 19 -25.56 16.73 -3.10
CA TRP A 19 -25.53 17.46 -4.36
C TRP A 19 -25.17 18.92 -4.15
N GLN A 20 -24.26 19.40 -4.99
CA GLN A 20 -23.79 20.78 -4.96
C GLN A 20 -24.10 21.46 -6.31
N PRO A 21 -24.85 22.58 -6.34
CA PRO A 21 -25.15 23.30 -7.57
C PRO A 21 -23.89 23.81 -8.28
N ASP A 22 -22.93 24.30 -7.49
CA ASP A 22 -21.66 24.84 -7.95
C ASP A 22 -20.53 23.84 -7.67
N SER A 23 -19.97 23.25 -8.72
CA SER A 23 -18.86 22.29 -8.63
C SER A 23 -17.58 22.88 -8.02
N SER A 24 -17.45 24.22 -7.98
CA SER A 24 -16.28 24.89 -7.41
C SER A 24 -16.43 25.16 -5.91
N ASN A 25 -17.62 24.99 -5.34
CA ASN A 25 -17.86 25.25 -3.93
C ASN A 25 -17.44 24.04 -3.06
N PRO A 26 -16.52 24.21 -2.09
CA PRO A 26 -16.00 23.11 -1.28
C PRO A 26 -16.99 22.59 -0.22
N LEU A 27 -18.11 23.26 0.01
CA LEU A 27 -19.11 22.82 0.97
C LEU A 27 -19.83 21.55 0.47
N PRO A 28 -20.28 20.67 1.38
CA PRO A 28 -20.87 19.38 1.01
C PRO A 28 -22.18 19.50 0.21
N GLY A 29 -22.84 20.67 0.19
CA GLY A 29 -24.09 20.88 -0.53
C GLY A 29 -25.30 20.31 0.21
N THR A 30 -26.35 19.95 -0.54
CA THR A 30 -27.63 19.48 0.00
C THR A 30 -27.75 17.97 -0.11
N ALA A 31 -28.17 17.30 0.96
CA ALA A 31 -28.40 15.86 0.93
C ALA A 31 -29.61 15.50 0.05
N LEU A 32 -29.42 14.56 -0.88
CA LEU A 32 -30.48 14.06 -1.77
C LEU A 32 -30.94 12.65 -1.38
N ALA A 33 -30.00 11.80 -0.98
CA ALA A 33 -30.28 10.39 -0.74
C ALA A 33 -29.38 9.84 0.35
N VAL A 34 -29.71 8.64 0.80
CA VAL A 34 -28.90 7.86 1.72
C VAL A 34 -28.65 6.49 1.10
N VAL A 35 -27.42 6.00 1.26
CA VAL A 35 -27.03 4.67 0.85
C VAL A 35 -27.67 3.64 1.80
N LYS A 36 -28.24 2.57 1.23
CA LYS A 36 -28.85 1.44 1.93
C LYS A 36 -28.12 0.15 1.59
N LYS A 37 -28.23 -0.85 2.48
CA LYS A 37 -27.70 -2.19 2.23
C LYS A 37 -28.39 -2.78 1.00
N GLY A 38 -27.59 -3.16 0.00
CA GLY A 38 -28.06 -3.81 -1.22
C GLY A 38 -27.78 -5.32 -1.23
N GLU A 39 -27.69 -5.90 -2.43
CA GLU A 39 -27.51 -7.35 -2.63
C GLU A 39 -26.11 -7.85 -2.24
N GLY A 40 -25.11 -6.97 -2.30
CA GLY A 40 -23.73 -7.29 -1.95
C GLY A 40 -22.99 -6.10 -1.37
N ILE A 41 -21.84 -6.35 -0.74
CA ILE A 41 -21.03 -5.32 -0.09
C ILE A 41 -20.52 -4.23 -1.05
N LEU A 42 -20.28 -4.58 -2.32
CA LEU A 42 -19.89 -3.63 -3.38
C LEU A 42 -21.08 -3.16 -4.24
N SER A 43 -22.29 -3.60 -3.93
CA SER A 43 -23.52 -3.28 -4.66
C SER A 43 -24.58 -2.75 -3.70
N PRO A 44 -24.31 -1.60 -3.03
CA PRO A 44 -25.29 -0.98 -2.16
C PRO A 44 -26.46 -0.38 -2.96
N ASP A 45 -27.58 -0.19 -2.26
CA ASP A 45 -28.77 0.46 -2.81
C ASP A 45 -28.84 1.94 -2.39
N VAL A 46 -29.76 2.71 -2.98
CA VAL A 46 -29.95 4.15 -2.72
C VAL A 46 -31.42 4.43 -2.44
N SER A 47 -31.67 5.25 -1.42
CA SER A 47 -33.01 5.76 -1.09
C SER A 47 -32.99 7.28 -1.05
N LEU A 48 -33.90 7.91 -1.79
CA LEU A 48 -34.12 9.35 -1.71
C LEU A 48 -34.60 9.76 -0.32
N LEU A 49 -34.23 10.97 0.09
CA LEU A 49 -34.77 11.63 1.27
C LEU A 49 -36.14 12.22 0.94
N GLU A 50 -37.07 12.16 1.90
CA GLU A 50 -38.43 12.71 1.74
C GLU A 50 -38.43 14.22 1.51
N SER A 51 -37.43 14.92 2.05
CA SER A 51 -37.25 16.37 1.95
C SER A 51 -36.85 16.85 0.56
N VAL A 52 -36.58 15.96 -0.40
CA VAL A 52 -36.16 16.34 -1.75
C VAL A 52 -37.39 16.79 -2.56
N PRO A 53 -37.43 18.05 -3.04
CA PRO A 53 -38.57 18.60 -3.76
C PRO A 53 -38.54 18.14 -5.22
N VAL A 54 -38.99 16.92 -5.49
CA VAL A 54 -39.07 16.30 -6.82
C VAL A 54 -40.48 15.76 -7.03
N GLN A 55 -41.04 15.96 -8.21
CA GLN A 55 -42.34 15.41 -8.59
C GLN A 55 -42.27 13.88 -8.62
N ASP A 56 -43.33 13.18 -8.23
CA ASP A 56 -43.29 11.72 -8.07
C ASP A 56 -42.85 10.97 -9.35
N GLN A 57 -43.22 11.48 -10.53
CA GLN A 57 -42.79 10.94 -11.83
C GLN A 57 -41.27 10.99 -12.09
N ASP A 58 -40.55 11.90 -11.42
CA ASP A 58 -39.10 12.09 -11.59
C ASP A 58 -38.28 11.38 -10.49
N ARG A 59 -38.93 10.88 -9.43
CA ARG A 59 -38.26 10.25 -8.29
C ARG A 59 -37.57 8.95 -8.68
N ASP A 60 -38.26 8.08 -9.41
CA ASP A 60 -37.70 6.80 -9.84
C ASP A 60 -36.50 6.99 -10.78
N ALA A 61 -36.62 7.93 -11.72
CA ALA A 61 -35.54 8.29 -12.63
C ALA A 61 -34.31 8.81 -11.87
N LEU A 62 -34.51 9.63 -10.83
CA LEU A 62 -33.43 10.12 -9.99
C LEU A 62 -32.77 9.00 -9.18
N VAL A 63 -33.54 8.06 -8.62
CA VAL A 63 -32.98 6.89 -7.91
C VAL A 63 -32.10 6.06 -8.83
N VAL A 64 -32.56 5.78 -10.05
CA VAL A 64 -31.76 5.04 -11.05
C VAL A 64 -30.46 5.77 -11.36
N ALA A 65 -30.51 7.07 -11.61
CA ALA A 65 -29.32 7.87 -11.88
C ALA A 65 -28.33 7.89 -10.69
N LEU A 66 -28.83 7.98 -9.45
CA LEU A 66 -27.99 7.94 -8.25
C LEU A 66 -27.37 6.55 -8.02
N ARG A 67 -28.09 5.46 -8.33
CA ARG A 67 -27.55 4.09 -8.29
C ARG A 67 -26.43 3.89 -9.31
N GLU A 68 -26.63 4.36 -10.54
CA GLU A 68 -25.61 4.32 -11.59
C GLU A 68 -24.37 5.14 -11.20
N TRP A 69 -24.58 6.35 -10.66
CA TRP A 69 -23.50 7.18 -10.14
C TRP A 69 -22.74 6.50 -9.01
N LEU A 70 -23.44 5.91 -8.04
CA LEU A 70 -22.82 5.23 -6.89
C LEU A 70 -22.00 4.02 -7.35
N THR A 71 -22.53 3.24 -8.30
CA THR A 71 -21.81 2.11 -8.91
C THR A 71 -20.54 2.59 -9.61
N ALA A 72 -20.61 3.66 -10.39
CA ALA A 72 -19.45 4.25 -11.05
C ALA A 72 -18.44 4.85 -10.05
N HIS A 73 -18.92 5.46 -8.96
CA HIS A 73 -18.08 5.99 -7.88
C HIS A 73 -17.30 4.86 -7.19
N ILE A 74 -17.95 3.77 -6.83
CA ILE A 74 -17.32 2.58 -6.24
C ILE A 74 -16.29 1.98 -7.20
N ALA A 75 -16.66 1.81 -8.47
CA ALA A 75 -15.75 1.30 -9.51
C ALA A 75 -14.52 2.20 -9.72
N LYS A 76 -14.64 3.51 -9.54
CA LYS A 76 -13.53 4.47 -9.64
C LYS A 76 -12.61 4.41 -8.42
N VAL A 77 -13.17 4.45 -7.21
CA VAL A 77 -12.39 4.54 -5.97
C VAL A 77 -11.77 3.19 -5.59
N LEU A 78 -12.49 2.09 -5.82
CA LEU A 78 -12.06 0.73 -5.54
C LEU A 78 -11.73 -0.04 -6.84
N GLU A 79 -11.26 0.66 -7.88
CA GLU A 79 -10.94 0.10 -9.20
C GLU A 79 -10.20 -1.26 -9.14
N PRO A 80 -9.06 -1.40 -8.43
CA PRO A 80 -8.35 -2.66 -8.43
C PRO A 80 -9.09 -3.77 -7.67
N LEU A 81 -9.99 -3.44 -6.74
CA LEU A 81 -10.85 -4.43 -6.09
C LEU A 81 -11.92 -4.91 -7.06
N VAL A 82 -12.66 -3.98 -7.68
CA VAL A 82 -13.74 -4.31 -8.64
C VAL A 82 -13.18 -5.10 -9.84
N ALA A 83 -11.97 -4.77 -10.30
CA ALA A 83 -11.30 -5.52 -11.35
C ALA A 83 -10.99 -6.99 -10.99
N LEU A 84 -10.82 -7.33 -9.70
CA LEU A 84 -10.67 -8.73 -9.26
C LEU A 84 -12.00 -9.50 -9.26
N GLY A 85 -13.14 -8.81 -9.20
CA GLY A 85 -14.47 -9.42 -9.29
C GLY A 85 -14.82 -9.92 -10.70
N LYS A 86 -14.13 -9.42 -11.73
CA LYS A 86 -14.36 -9.78 -13.14
C LYS A 86 -13.64 -11.07 -13.52
N ALA A 87 -14.14 -12.20 -13.05
CA ALA A 87 -13.49 -13.51 -13.19
C ALA A 87 -13.13 -13.91 -14.64
N GLU A 88 -13.93 -13.47 -15.61
CA GLU A 88 -13.73 -13.70 -17.05
C GLU A 88 -12.45 -13.07 -17.60
N GLU A 89 -12.03 -11.93 -17.03
CA GLU A 89 -10.79 -11.25 -17.41
C GLU A 89 -9.55 -11.91 -16.78
N ILE A 90 -9.73 -12.83 -15.84
CA ILE A 90 -8.66 -13.43 -15.03
C ILE A 90 -8.29 -14.82 -15.55
N PRO A 91 -6.99 -15.11 -15.75
CA PRO A 91 -6.54 -16.44 -16.12
C PRO A 91 -7.07 -17.52 -15.19
N GLU A 92 -7.49 -18.65 -15.76
CA GLU A 92 -8.09 -19.75 -15.01
C GLU A 92 -7.14 -20.39 -14.00
N GLY A 93 -7.70 -21.18 -13.08
CA GLY A 93 -6.94 -21.90 -12.06
C GLY A 93 -6.55 -21.01 -10.88
N PRO A 94 -5.35 -21.20 -10.29
CA PRO A 94 -5.01 -20.63 -8.98
C PRO A 94 -5.02 -19.09 -8.97
N VAL A 95 -4.81 -18.42 -10.11
CA VAL A 95 -4.87 -16.96 -10.20
C VAL A 95 -6.29 -16.45 -9.98
N ARG A 96 -7.28 -17.04 -10.66
CA ARG A 96 -8.71 -16.71 -10.50
C ARG A 96 -9.20 -17.03 -9.09
N ASP A 97 -8.82 -18.17 -8.54
CA ASP A 97 -9.22 -18.55 -7.18
C ASP A 97 -8.68 -17.59 -6.12
N ILE A 98 -7.40 -17.19 -6.24
CA ILE A 98 -6.79 -16.19 -5.33
C ILE A 98 -7.47 -14.84 -5.50
N ALA A 99 -7.72 -14.39 -6.73
CA ALA A 99 -8.41 -13.13 -7.00
C ALA A 99 -9.81 -13.10 -6.38
N ALA A 100 -10.58 -14.17 -6.54
CA ALA A 100 -11.92 -14.30 -5.96
C ALA A 100 -11.89 -14.24 -4.42
N GLN A 101 -10.93 -14.91 -3.78
CA GLN A 101 -10.79 -14.87 -2.32
C GLN A 101 -10.35 -13.49 -1.80
N ILE A 102 -9.45 -12.81 -2.51
CA ILE A 102 -9.04 -11.44 -2.17
C ILE A 102 -10.21 -10.47 -2.35
N HIS A 103 -10.97 -10.62 -3.44
CA HIS A 103 -12.17 -9.82 -3.71
C HIS A 103 -13.21 -9.97 -2.58
N ALA A 104 -13.53 -11.20 -2.20
CA ALA A 104 -14.45 -11.50 -1.10
C ALA A 104 -13.96 -10.96 0.26
N ALA A 105 -12.64 -10.90 0.46
CA ALA A 105 -12.02 -10.35 1.66
C ALA A 105 -11.80 -8.81 1.61
N MET A 106 -12.47 -8.09 0.70
CA MET A 106 -12.34 -6.64 0.53
C MET A 106 -10.89 -6.18 0.27
N GLY A 107 -10.10 -7.04 -0.38
CA GLY A 107 -8.76 -6.74 -0.83
C GLY A 107 -7.63 -7.12 0.11
N ILE A 108 -7.91 -7.71 1.29
CA ILE A 108 -6.89 -8.10 2.28
C ILE A 108 -7.21 -9.46 2.89
N ILE A 109 -6.29 -10.43 2.73
CA ILE A 109 -6.44 -11.78 3.28
C ILE A 109 -5.16 -12.26 3.96
N HIS A 110 -5.29 -13.12 4.99
CA HIS A 110 -4.13 -13.81 5.55
C HIS A 110 -3.56 -14.78 4.51
N ARG A 111 -2.25 -14.71 4.29
CA ARG A 111 -1.56 -15.56 3.33
C ARG A 111 -1.79 -17.04 3.61
N GLU A 112 -1.81 -17.41 4.90
CA GLU A 112 -2.07 -18.78 5.36
C GLU A 112 -3.35 -19.38 4.76
N ASN A 113 -4.41 -18.56 4.60
CA ASN A 113 -5.70 -19.02 4.07
C ASN A 113 -5.63 -19.41 2.59
N ILE A 114 -4.67 -18.87 1.84
CA ILE A 114 -4.48 -19.10 0.41
C ILE A 114 -3.13 -19.74 0.08
N GLU A 115 -2.40 -20.23 1.08
CA GLU A 115 -1.04 -20.77 0.91
C GLU A 115 -1.03 -21.95 -0.07
N ALA A 116 -2.05 -22.81 -0.01
CA ALA A 116 -2.19 -23.95 -0.92
C ALA A 116 -2.41 -23.52 -2.39
N LEU A 117 -3.06 -22.38 -2.63
CA LEU A 117 -3.21 -21.82 -3.98
C LEU A 117 -1.93 -21.13 -4.44
N ILE A 118 -1.27 -20.39 -3.54
CA ILE A 118 0.01 -19.73 -3.83
C ILE A 118 1.09 -20.75 -4.20
N ALA A 119 1.09 -21.92 -3.56
CA ALA A 119 2.01 -23.01 -3.87
C ALA A 119 1.84 -23.57 -5.30
N LYS A 120 0.65 -23.44 -5.89
CA LYS A 120 0.34 -23.87 -7.26
C LYS A 120 0.68 -22.83 -8.33
N LEU A 121 1.03 -21.60 -7.94
CA LEU A 121 1.38 -20.55 -8.89
C LEU A 121 2.75 -20.81 -9.51
N ASP A 122 2.82 -20.67 -10.83
CA ASP A 122 4.04 -20.61 -11.63
C ASP A 122 4.57 -19.16 -11.75
N HIS A 123 5.48 -18.90 -12.69
CA HIS A 123 6.02 -17.56 -12.90
C HIS A 123 4.96 -16.60 -13.45
N ASP A 124 4.19 -17.07 -14.43
CA ASP A 124 3.19 -16.28 -15.16
C ASP A 124 1.98 -15.97 -14.27
N GLY A 125 1.53 -16.93 -13.45
CA GLY A 125 0.47 -16.70 -12.48
C GLY A 125 0.84 -15.65 -11.43
N ARG A 126 2.10 -15.64 -10.96
CA ARG A 126 2.60 -14.56 -10.09
C ARG A 126 2.67 -13.22 -10.83
N ALA A 127 3.05 -13.21 -12.11
CA ALA A 127 3.06 -12.01 -12.92
C ALA A 127 1.65 -11.45 -13.16
N ALA A 128 0.66 -12.32 -13.40
CA ALA A 128 -0.73 -11.95 -13.56
C ALA A 128 -1.30 -11.28 -12.30
N LEU A 129 -1.01 -11.82 -11.10
CA LEU A 129 -1.42 -11.19 -9.84
C LEU A 129 -0.74 -9.82 -9.64
N ARG A 130 0.55 -9.69 -9.97
CA ARG A 130 1.25 -8.39 -9.90
C ARG A 130 0.68 -7.36 -10.87
N ALA A 131 0.35 -7.76 -12.10
CA ALA A 131 -0.30 -6.90 -13.09
C ALA A 131 -1.66 -6.38 -12.58
N ARG A 132 -2.33 -7.17 -11.73
CA ARG A 132 -3.58 -6.81 -11.04
C ARG A 132 -3.37 -6.10 -9.70
N ARG A 133 -2.16 -5.58 -9.46
CA ARG A 133 -1.78 -4.84 -8.26
C ARG A 133 -1.94 -5.62 -6.95
N VAL A 134 -1.94 -6.96 -7.01
CA VAL A 134 -1.94 -7.82 -5.83
C VAL A 134 -0.51 -8.04 -5.35
N ARG A 135 -0.27 -7.73 -4.08
CA ARG A 135 0.99 -7.96 -3.39
C ARG A 135 0.92 -9.24 -2.56
N LEU A 136 1.76 -10.21 -2.91
CA LEU A 136 1.94 -11.45 -2.15
C LEU A 136 2.93 -11.25 -0.99
N GLY A 137 2.49 -10.59 0.08
CA GLY A 137 3.31 -10.39 1.28
C GLY A 137 3.58 -11.68 2.06
N PRO A 138 4.52 -11.68 3.03
CA PRO A 138 4.88 -12.89 3.76
C PRO A 138 3.80 -13.37 4.74
N ILE A 139 3.01 -12.46 5.31
CA ILE A 139 1.92 -12.78 6.26
C ILE A 139 0.55 -12.43 5.67
N LEU A 140 0.45 -11.32 4.93
CA LEU A 140 -0.79 -10.83 4.34
C LEU A 140 -0.64 -10.73 2.82
N VAL A 141 -1.72 -11.02 2.11
CA VAL A 141 -1.86 -10.75 0.68
C VAL A 141 -2.88 -9.64 0.51
N PHE A 142 -2.50 -8.58 -0.21
CA PHE A 142 -3.30 -7.36 -0.27
C PHE A 142 -3.11 -6.52 -1.54
N ILE A 143 -4.00 -5.55 -1.74
CA ILE A 143 -3.92 -4.55 -2.82
C ILE A 143 -3.44 -3.21 -2.24
N PRO A 144 -2.19 -2.77 -2.51
CA PRO A 144 -1.63 -1.55 -1.90
C PRO A 144 -2.43 -0.27 -2.16
N ASP A 145 -3.06 -0.16 -3.35
CA ASP A 145 -3.85 1.00 -3.73
C ASP A 145 -5.07 1.25 -2.84
N LEU A 146 -5.59 0.21 -2.17
CA LEU A 146 -6.74 0.30 -1.28
C LEU A 146 -6.40 0.90 0.09
N ASN A 147 -5.15 1.31 0.31
CA ASN A 147 -4.72 2.04 1.50
C ASN A 147 -4.86 3.56 1.35
N LYS A 148 -5.23 4.05 0.16
CA LYS A 148 -5.50 5.48 -0.08
C LYS A 148 -6.70 5.93 0.76
N PRO A 149 -6.70 7.15 1.32
CA PRO A 149 -7.76 7.60 2.23
C PRO A 149 -9.18 7.46 1.67
N ALA A 150 -9.41 7.81 0.40
CA ALA A 150 -10.72 7.65 -0.24
C ALA A 150 -11.18 6.18 -0.27
N ALA A 151 -10.28 5.24 -0.57
CA ALA A 151 -10.59 3.82 -0.58
C ALA A 151 -10.83 3.28 0.83
N VAL A 152 -10.07 3.77 1.82
CA VAL A 152 -10.25 3.40 3.24
C VAL A 152 -11.62 3.84 3.74
N ARG A 153 -12.00 5.11 3.52
CA ARG A 153 -13.31 5.65 3.90
C ARG A 153 -14.46 4.91 3.23
N LEU A 154 -14.37 4.68 1.92
CA LEU A 154 -15.41 3.96 1.19
C LEU A 154 -15.53 2.50 1.65
N LYS A 155 -14.43 1.77 1.86
CA LYS A 155 -14.48 0.41 2.41
C LYS A 155 -15.10 0.37 3.80
N ALA A 156 -14.80 1.35 4.65
CA ALA A 156 -15.37 1.44 5.99
C ALA A 156 -16.89 1.63 5.94
N LEU A 157 -17.35 2.57 5.10
CA LEU A 157 -18.77 2.83 4.87
C LEU A 157 -19.49 1.58 4.36
N LEU A 158 -18.97 0.94 3.30
CA LEU A 158 -19.58 -0.25 2.72
C LEU A 158 -19.60 -1.44 3.69
N TRP A 159 -18.54 -1.62 4.47
CA TRP A 159 -18.49 -2.67 5.50
C TRP A 159 -19.51 -2.43 6.61
N ASN A 160 -19.55 -1.23 7.19
CA ASN A 160 -20.48 -0.91 8.26
C ASN A 160 -21.94 -1.03 7.78
N LEU A 161 -22.21 -0.53 6.57
CA LEU A 161 -23.51 -0.69 5.92
C LEU A 161 -23.91 -2.16 5.76
N TRP A 162 -22.97 -3.00 5.33
CA TRP A 162 -23.21 -4.43 5.17
C TRP A 162 -23.47 -5.14 6.51
N GLN A 163 -22.72 -4.77 7.54
CA GLN A 163 -22.84 -5.31 8.90
C GLN A 163 -23.98 -4.70 9.73
N GLY A 164 -24.73 -3.74 9.17
CA GLY A 164 -25.80 -3.03 9.89
C GLY A 164 -25.30 -2.23 11.09
N GLN A 165 -24.04 -1.77 11.04
CA GLN A 165 -23.42 -0.93 12.06
C GLN A 165 -23.63 0.55 11.72
N ASP A 166 -23.35 1.42 12.69
CA ASP A 166 -23.33 2.86 12.46
C ASP A 166 -22.34 3.22 11.33
N LEU A 167 -22.78 4.08 10.42
CA LEU A 167 -22.00 4.55 9.28
C LEU A 167 -21.03 5.66 9.67
N SER A 168 -21.13 6.21 10.89
CA SER A 168 -20.15 7.17 11.37
C SER A 168 -18.73 6.60 11.25
N ALA A 169 -17.87 7.31 10.52
CA ALA A 169 -16.59 6.77 10.09
C ALA A 169 -15.64 6.60 11.28
N ASN A 170 -15.53 5.38 11.79
CA ASN A 170 -14.51 5.00 12.78
C ASN A 170 -13.21 4.60 12.07
N VAL A 171 -12.75 5.44 11.13
CA VAL A 171 -11.51 5.25 10.39
C VAL A 171 -10.36 6.00 11.05
N PRO A 172 -9.12 5.48 10.98
CA PRO A 172 -7.94 6.22 11.38
C PRO A 172 -7.82 7.54 10.60
N PRO A 173 -7.37 8.63 11.25
CA PRO A 173 -7.09 9.88 10.53
C PRO A 173 -6.08 9.69 9.39
N ASP A 174 -6.23 10.49 8.35
CA ASP A 174 -5.39 10.42 7.15
C ASP A 174 -3.90 10.59 7.53
N GLY A 175 -3.06 9.68 7.03
CA GLY A 175 -1.61 9.68 7.29
C GLY A 175 -1.17 8.96 8.57
N VAL A 176 -2.08 8.56 9.45
CA VAL A 176 -1.73 7.77 10.64
C VAL A 176 -1.21 6.39 10.23
N VAL A 177 -0.08 5.99 10.82
CA VAL A 177 0.55 4.70 10.50
C VAL A 177 0.07 3.59 11.42
N SER A 178 -0.16 3.88 12.69
CA SER A 178 -0.71 2.91 13.61
C SER A 178 -1.50 3.59 14.72
N LEU A 179 -2.47 2.86 15.26
CA LEU A 179 -3.29 3.25 16.38
C LEU A 179 -3.13 2.25 17.51
N LYS A 180 -3.12 2.75 18.75
CA LYS A 180 -3.15 1.89 19.92
C LYS A 180 -4.60 1.49 20.23
N MET A 181 -4.80 0.23 20.55
CA MET A 181 -6.10 -0.37 20.85
C MET A 181 -6.42 -0.18 22.34
N GLU A 182 -6.56 1.07 22.78
CA GLU A 182 -6.83 1.40 24.19
C GLU A 182 -8.32 1.21 24.51
N GLY A 183 -8.72 0.01 24.97
CA GLY A 183 -10.07 -0.28 25.46
C GLY A 183 -11.20 -0.19 24.44
N LYS A 184 -10.91 0.21 23.20
CA LYS A 184 -11.85 0.22 22.09
C LYS A 184 -11.93 -1.16 21.48
N THR A 185 -13.11 -1.79 21.57
CA THR A 185 -13.42 -3.04 20.87
C THR A 185 -13.61 -2.74 19.39
N TYR A 186 -12.53 -2.55 18.65
CA TYR A 186 -12.59 -2.60 17.20
C TYR A 186 -12.69 -4.06 16.77
N ASP A 187 -13.65 -4.35 15.88
CA ASP A 187 -13.71 -5.65 15.21
C ASP A 187 -12.42 -5.85 14.39
N PRO A 188 -11.62 -6.89 14.67
CA PRO A 188 -10.41 -7.18 13.90
C PRO A 188 -10.68 -7.37 12.40
N ALA A 189 -11.87 -7.85 12.03
CA ALA A 189 -12.26 -7.98 10.63
C ALA A 189 -12.45 -6.61 9.97
N PHE A 190 -13.14 -5.67 10.63
CA PHE A 190 -13.26 -4.28 10.18
C PHE A 190 -11.89 -3.62 10.02
N CYS A 191 -11.04 -3.70 11.06
CA CYS A 191 -9.68 -3.16 11.06
C CYS A 191 -8.88 -3.68 9.85
N ARG A 192 -8.96 -4.97 9.56
CA ARG A 192 -8.32 -5.56 8.38
C ARG A 192 -8.90 -5.01 7.08
N VAL A 193 -10.22 -4.93 6.93
CA VAL A 193 -10.89 -4.43 5.72
C VAL A 193 -10.44 -3.01 5.40
N ILE A 194 -10.30 -2.15 6.40
CA ILE A 194 -9.86 -0.76 6.21
C ILE A 194 -8.33 -0.61 6.02
N GLY A 195 -7.55 -1.70 6.04
CA GLY A 195 -6.10 -1.67 5.82
C GLY A 195 -5.25 -1.51 7.08
N TYR A 196 -5.84 -1.71 8.26
CA TYR A 196 -5.19 -1.60 9.56
C TYR A 196 -5.30 -2.91 10.37
N PRO A 197 -4.75 -4.04 9.88
CA PRO A 197 -4.78 -5.29 10.63
C PRO A 197 -4.20 -5.12 12.04
N VAL A 198 -4.81 -5.81 13.00
CA VAL A 198 -4.46 -5.75 14.42
C VAL A 198 -3.35 -6.76 14.72
N TYR A 199 -2.24 -6.28 15.28
CA TYR A 199 -1.14 -7.11 15.80
C TYR A 199 -0.72 -6.57 17.17
N GLY A 200 -0.77 -7.44 18.18
CA GLY A 200 -0.50 -7.06 19.56
C GLY A 200 -1.45 -5.94 19.99
N PRO A 201 -0.94 -4.87 20.64
CA PRO A 201 -1.78 -3.78 21.13
C PRO A 201 -2.12 -2.72 20.07
N ARG A 202 -1.81 -2.94 18.77
CA ARG A 202 -1.93 -1.90 17.73
C ARG A 202 -2.66 -2.38 16.48
N ALA A 203 -3.42 -1.47 15.87
CA ALA A 203 -3.88 -1.57 14.49
C ALA A 203 -2.90 -0.80 13.59
N ILE A 204 -2.34 -1.46 12.58
CA ILE A 204 -1.17 -0.96 11.85
C ILE A 204 -1.47 -0.92 10.36
N ARG A 205 -1.15 0.20 9.70
CA ARG A 205 -1.30 0.33 8.24
C ARG A 205 -0.50 -0.75 7.53
N ILE A 206 -1.18 -1.51 6.69
CA ILE A 206 -0.69 -2.79 6.15
C ILE A 206 0.62 -2.67 5.35
N ASP A 207 0.88 -1.56 4.67
CA ASP A 207 2.14 -1.33 3.94
C ASP A 207 3.34 -1.13 4.87
N MET A 208 3.14 -0.45 6.01
CA MET A 208 4.19 -0.27 7.02
C MET A 208 4.42 -1.56 7.80
N LEU A 209 3.36 -2.31 8.07
CA LEU A 209 3.47 -3.66 8.60
C LEU A 209 4.26 -4.57 7.63
N ASP A 210 3.91 -4.60 6.35
CA ASP A 210 4.63 -5.40 5.34
C ASP A 210 6.10 -4.99 5.22
N ARG A 211 6.41 -3.70 5.36
CA ARG A 211 7.80 -3.21 5.40
C ARG A 211 8.58 -3.79 6.59
N VAL A 212 8.01 -3.75 7.79
CA VAL A 212 8.63 -4.34 8.99
C VAL A 212 8.82 -5.84 8.81
N ILE A 213 7.80 -6.53 8.31
CA ILE A 213 7.84 -7.97 8.05
C ILE A 213 8.98 -8.31 7.08
N ASN A 214 9.08 -7.62 5.95
CA ASN A 214 10.17 -7.86 4.98
C ASN A 214 11.54 -7.60 5.61
N CYS A 215 11.69 -6.53 6.40
CA CYS A 215 12.93 -6.25 7.14
C CYS A 215 13.30 -7.39 8.09
N VAL A 216 12.32 -7.97 8.81
CA VAL A 216 12.53 -9.13 9.67
C VAL A 216 13.01 -10.35 8.87
N TYR A 217 12.36 -10.67 7.76
CA TYR A 217 12.71 -11.84 6.94
C TYR A 217 14.05 -11.69 6.20
N ASP A 218 14.38 -10.50 5.72
CA ASP A 218 15.62 -10.24 4.97
C ASP A 218 16.86 -10.23 5.87
N ASN A 219 16.69 -9.94 7.16
CA ASN A 219 17.79 -9.86 8.14
C ASN A 219 17.87 -11.06 9.08
N ALA A 220 17.01 -12.06 8.90
CA ALA A 220 17.05 -13.25 9.71
C ALA A 220 18.19 -14.18 9.31
N LYS A 221 19.06 -14.53 10.27
CA LYS A 221 20.15 -15.50 10.11
C LYS A 221 19.86 -16.70 11.00
N GLU A 222 19.94 -17.90 10.43
CA GLU A 222 19.67 -19.16 11.17
C GLU A 222 18.29 -19.19 11.86
N GLY A 223 17.30 -18.51 11.27
CA GLY A 223 15.96 -18.37 11.83
C GLY A 223 15.88 -17.48 13.07
N LYS A 224 16.88 -16.64 13.33
CA LYS A 224 16.90 -15.62 14.38
C LYS A 224 17.08 -14.23 13.77
N PHE A 225 16.49 -13.22 14.40
CA PHE A 225 16.67 -11.82 14.01
C PHE A 225 16.66 -10.92 15.25
N GLN A 226 17.34 -9.79 15.18
CA GLN A 226 17.31 -8.78 16.23
C GLN A 226 16.31 -7.68 15.84
N ALA A 227 15.49 -7.25 16.81
CA ALA A 227 14.63 -6.08 16.62
C ALA A 227 15.49 -4.83 16.37
N ARG A 228 14.94 -3.85 15.63
CA ARG A 228 15.65 -2.61 15.28
C ARG A 228 14.82 -1.40 15.67
N HIS A 229 15.48 -0.32 16.07
CA HIS A 229 14.82 0.96 16.36
C HIS A 229 14.02 1.47 15.15
N GLU A 230 14.56 1.31 13.94
CA GLU A 230 13.88 1.65 12.68
C GLU A 230 12.49 1.00 12.56
N MET A 231 12.31 -0.22 13.08
CA MET A 231 11.01 -0.90 13.05
C MET A 231 9.99 -0.20 13.94
N ALA A 232 10.40 0.24 15.14
CA ALA A 232 9.53 1.00 16.05
C ALA A 232 9.21 2.40 15.46
N GLU A 233 10.20 3.04 14.84
CA GLU A 233 10.03 4.33 14.16
C GLU A 233 9.05 4.24 13.00
N TRP A 234 9.17 3.23 12.12
CA TRP A 234 8.22 3.05 11.01
C TRP A 234 6.81 2.80 11.50
N LEU A 235 6.63 2.13 12.63
CA LEU A 235 5.32 1.85 13.19
C LEU A 235 4.78 3.01 14.05
N GLY A 236 5.61 3.98 14.42
CA GLY A 236 5.26 5.00 15.41
C GLY A 236 4.88 4.37 16.76
N SER A 237 5.57 3.30 17.15
CA SER A 237 5.27 2.53 18.37
C SER A 237 6.41 2.62 19.38
N SER A 238 6.11 2.31 20.65
CA SER A 238 7.15 2.09 21.66
C SER A 238 7.90 0.77 21.40
N LEU A 239 9.06 0.56 22.04
CA LEU A 239 9.78 -0.72 21.98
C LEU A 239 8.96 -1.89 22.57
N PRO A 240 8.28 -1.74 23.72
CA PRO A 240 7.39 -2.78 24.22
C PRO A 240 6.26 -3.13 23.24
N ASP A 241 5.64 -2.12 22.60
CA ASP A 241 4.62 -2.35 21.58
C ASP A 241 5.21 -3.13 20.39
N LEU A 242 6.42 -2.76 19.93
CA LEU A 242 7.09 -3.47 18.84
C LEU A 242 7.29 -4.95 19.19
N TYR A 243 7.74 -5.26 20.41
CA TYR A 243 7.94 -6.65 20.83
C TYR A 243 6.62 -7.43 20.86
N ALA A 244 5.56 -6.83 21.39
CA ALA A 244 4.22 -7.44 21.38
C ALA A 244 3.69 -7.64 19.94
N ILE A 245 4.00 -6.74 19.01
CA ILE A 245 3.67 -6.89 17.58
C ILE A 245 4.44 -8.07 16.96
N LEU A 246 5.75 -8.19 17.21
CA LEU A 246 6.58 -9.30 16.73
C LEU A 246 6.10 -10.66 17.26
N GLU A 247 5.69 -10.70 18.53
CA GLU A 247 5.10 -11.90 19.16
C GLU A 247 3.74 -12.25 18.58
N ALA A 248 2.87 -11.25 18.34
CA ALA A 248 1.57 -11.46 17.71
C ALA A 248 1.68 -11.97 16.25
N MET A 249 2.78 -11.66 15.55
CA MET A 249 3.09 -12.28 14.25
C MET A 249 3.56 -13.75 14.37
N GLY A 250 3.78 -14.22 15.60
CA GLY A 250 4.17 -15.59 15.93
C GLY A 250 5.68 -15.80 16.09
N HIS A 251 6.47 -14.73 16.19
CA HIS A 251 7.89 -14.84 16.53
C HIS A 251 8.07 -15.06 18.03
N LYS A 252 9.12 -15.79 18.43
CA LYS A 252 9.40 -16.08 19.84
C LYS A 252 10.55 -15.22 20.34
N LYS A 253 10.36 -14.43 21.38
CA LYS A 253 11.45 -13.69 22.05
C LYS A 253 12.45 -14.69 22.66
N ILE A 254 13.75 -14.52 22.37
CA ILE A 254 14.82 -15.40 22.85
C ILE A 254 15.69 -14.67 23.90
N PHE A 255 15.96 -13.39 23.68
CA PHE A 255 16.85 -12.59 24.51
C PHE A 255 16.32 -11.17 24.61
N ASP A 256 16.21 -10.64 25.83
CA ASP A 256 15.93 -9.23 26.07
C ASP A 256 17.07 -8.60 26.87
N PRO A 257 17.82 -7.66 26.28
CA PRO A 257 18.77 -6.82 27.00
C PRO A 257 18.15 -6.05 28.18
N ALA A 258 16.83 -5.79 28.16
CA ALA A 258 16.13 -5.11 29.26
C ALA A 258 15.81 -6.01 30.47
N GLU A 259 15.92 -7.34 30.33
CA GLU A 259 15.77 -8.31 31.44
C GLU A 259 17.09 -8.58 32.17
N GLN A 260 18.22 -8.10 31.65
CA GLN A 260 19.45 -8.06 32.43
C GLN A 260 19.36 -6.90 33.42
N PRO A 261 19.61 -7.11 34.73
CA PRO A 261 19.86 -6.00 35.62
C PRO A 261 21.03 -5.22 35.02
N GLN A 262 20.80 -3.96 34.63
CA GLN A 262 21.90 -3.03 34.47
C GLN A 262 22.71 -3.14 35.77
N PRO A 263 24.02 -3.43 35.73
CA PRO A 263 24.82 -3.27 36.92
C PRO A 263 24.58 -1.83 37.36
N GLU A 264 24.00 -1.66 38.55
CA GLU A 264 23.87 -0.36 39.21
C GLU A 264 25.18 0.36 38.99
N ALA A 265 25.14 1.46 38.23
CA ALA A 265 26.27 2.35 38.18
C ALA A 265 26.58 2.69 39.64
N PRO A 266 27.77 2.36 40.16
CA PRO A 266 28.08 2.66 41.55
C PRO A 266 27.89 4.16 41.74
N GLU A 267 27.04 4.53 42.71
CA GLU A 267 26.89 5.90 43.15
C GLU A 267 28.30 6.49 43.38
N PRO A 268 28.61 7.67 42.84
CA PRO A 268 29.93 8.25 43.06
C PRO A 268 30.04 8.67 44.52
N ALA A 269 30.70 7.83 45.33
CA ALA A 269 31.22 8.21 46.62
C ALA A 269 32.23 9.35 46.41
N ALA A 270 31.92 10.50 47.00
CA ALA A 270 32.80 11.65 47.01
C ALA A 270 34.02 11.36 47.89
N GLU A 271 35.22 11.36 47.29
CA GLU A 271 36.44 11.75 47.98
C GLU A 271 37.44 12.34 46.98
N LYS A 272 37.95 13.53 47.32
CA LYS A 272 38.91 14.32 46.54
C LYS A 272 40.33 13.80 46.77
N THR A 273 41.10 13.64 45.69
CA THR A 273 42.48 14.18 45.57
C THR A 273 42.96 14.18 44.11
N GLU A 274 43.61 15.29 43.75
CA GLU A 274 44.37 15.68 42.54
C GLU A 274 45.37 14.57 42.08
N ASP A 275 45.90 14.43 40.86
CA ASP A 275 46.11 15.27 39.68
C ASP A 275 46.48 14.34 38.49
N LYS A 276 46.02 14.66 37.27
CA LYS A 276 46.68 14.53 35.94
C LYS A 276 45.70 14.26 34.79
N THR A 277 45.60 15.29 33.95
CA THR A 277 44.98 15.33 32.63
C THR A 277 45.75 14.47 31.62
N GLU A 278 45.11 13.45 31.07
CA GLU A 278 45.43 12.93 29.73
C GLU A 278 44.13 12.58 29.01
N GLU A 279 43.85 13.35 27.96
CA GLU A 279 42.59 13.39 27.23
C GLU A 279 42.60 12.30 26.14
N ALA A 280 41.92 11.18 26.40
CA ALA A 280 41.63 10.16 25.39
C ALA A 280 40.19 10.34 24.88
N PRO A 281 39.93 10.31 23.56
CA PRO A 281 38.63 10.65 22.99
C PRO A 281 37.55 9.62 23.38
N PRO A 282 36.29 10.03 23.58
CA PRO A 282 35.23 9.11 23.97
C PRO A 282 34.90 8.15 22.82
N ALA A 283 34.99 6.85 23.12
CA ALA A 283 34.49 5.78 22.26
C ALA A 283 32.99 5.99 21.94
N PRO A 284 32.55 5.63 20.72
CA PRO A 284 31.17 5.86 20.29
C PRO A 284 30.20 5.09 21.19
N LYS A 285 29.23 5.79 21.78
CA LYS A 285 28.12 5.21 22.53
C LYS A 285 27.43 4.17 21.64
N ALA A 286 27.65 2.89 21.94
CA ALA A 286 26.90 1.80 21.34
C ALA A 286 25.41 2.01 21.67
N LYS A 287 24.57 2.13 20.63
CA LYS A 287 23.12 2.11 20.82
C LYS A 287 22.75 0.84 21.60
N PRO A 288 21.82 0.90 22.57
CA PRO A 288 21.47 -0.25 23.39
C PRO A 288 21.10 -1.44 22.50
N GLU A 289 21.61 -2.62 22.82
CA GLU A 289 21.22 -3.83 22.13
C GLU A 289 19.71 -4.03 22.31
N LEU A 290 19.02 -4.41 21.24
CA LEU A 290 17.58 -4.69 21.26
C LEU A 290 17.32 -6.19 21.33
N ALA A 291 16.11 -6.55 21.77
CA ALA A 291 15.70 -7.94 21.91
C ALA A 291 15.86 -8.78 20.62
N THR A 292 16.25 -10.04 20.80
CA THR A 292 16.42 -11.02 19.72
C THR A 292 15.26 -12.01 19.71
N PHE A 293 14.76 -12.32 18.52
CA PHE A 293 13.60 -13.18 18.27
C PHE A 293 13.95 -14.37 17.38
N ARG A 294 13.24 -15.48 17.55
CA ARG A 294 13.22 -16.64 16.67
C ARG A 294 12.05 -16.51 15.71
N LEU A 295 12.31 -16.62 14.41
CA LEU A 295 11.27 -16.65 13.39
C LEU A 295 10.30 -17.82 13.62
N LYS A 296 9.02 -17.59 13.28
CA LYS A 296 8.04 -18.65 13.12
C LYS A 296 8.49 -19.49 11.92
N LYS A 297 8.79 -20.78 12.13
CA LYS A 297 9.09 -21.70 11.02
C LYS A 297 7.82 -21.89 10.19
N GLY A 298 7.67 -21.10 9.12
CA GLY A 298 6.66 -21.28 8.09
C GLY A 298 7.31 -21.75 6.79
N LYS A 299 6.58 -22.52 5.97
CA LYS A 299 7.06 -23.09 4.69
C LYS A 299 7.60 -22.05 3.70
N ALA A 300 7.29 -20.76 3.87
CA ALA A 300 7.87 -19.66 3.10
C ALA A 300 9.42 -19.59 3.18
N PHE A 301 10.03 -20.19 4.20
CA PHE A 301 11.49 -20.24 4.35
C PHE A 301 12.16 -21.38 3.55
N GLU A 302 11.41 -22.40 3.13
CA GLU A 302 11.99 -23.56 2.42
C GLU A 302 12.31 -23.26 0.95
N THR A 303 11.64 -22.27 0.34
CA THR A 303 11.72 -22.03 -1.11
C THR A 303 12.75 -20.98 -1.54
N ARG A 304 13.44 -20.31 -0.62
CA ARG A 304 14.54 -19.40 -0.95
C ARG A 304 15.91 -20.07 -0.74
N LYS A 305 16.15 -21.20 -1.42
CA LYS A 305 17.54 -21.60 -1.71
C LYS A 305 18.01 -20.80 -2.94
N PRO A 306 19.24 -20.24 -2.93
CA PRO A 306 19.78 -19.60 -4.12
C PRO A 306 19.90 -20.68 -5.21
N SER A 307 19.28 -20.44 -6.36
CA SER A 307 19.43 -21.32 -7.51
C SER A 307 20.86 -21.19 -8.04
N ASP A 308 21.66 -22.24 -7.86
CA ASP A 308 22.94 -22.42 -8.54
C ASP A 308 22.72 -22.39 -10.05
N ASN A 309 23.01 -21.25 -10.68
CA ASN A 309 22.90 -21.09 -12.12
C ASN A 309 24.13 -21.74 -12.78
N LYS A 310 24.09 -23.06 -12.93
CA LYS A 310 25.12 -23.83 -13.63
C LYS A 310 24.96 -23.61 -15.14
N LYS A 311 25.82 -22.76 -15.69
CA LYS A 311 26.10 -22.55 -17.12
C LYS A 311 26.17 -23.91 -17.82
N LYS A 312 25.22 -24.23 -18.70
CA LYS A 312 25.34 -25.36 -19.62
C LYS A 312 26.14 -24.94 -20.85
N GLU A 313 27.32 -25.55 -21.00
CA GLU A 313 28.11 -25.59 -22.21
C GLU A 313 27.27 -26.10 -23.39
N ARG A 314 27.41 -25.45 -24.54
CA ARG A 314 26.84 -25.90 -25.81
C ARG A 314 27.80 -26.91 -26.42
N ASP A 315 27.33 -28.14 -26.52
CA ASP A 315 28.02 -29.21 -27.18
C ASP A 315 27.82 -29.18 -28.70
N SER A 316 28.73 -29.84 -29.40
CA SER A 316 29.13 -29.60 -30.78
C SER A 316 28.67 -30.69 -31.77
N ARG A 317 28.51 -30.27 -33.05
CA ARG A 317 28.60 -31.04 -34.35
C ARG A 317 27.39 -31.86 -34.87
N PRO A 318 27.35 -32.25 -36.18
CA PRO A 318 28.07 -31.78 -37.39
C PRO A 318 27.19 -31.54 -38.66
N ASP A 319 27.86 -31.01 -39.70
CA ASP A 319 27.44 -30.68 -41.08
C ASP A 319 26.74 -31.76 -41.93
N LYS A 320 25.86 -31.32 -42.86
CA LYS A 320 25.74 -31.91 -44.21
C LYS A 320 25.27 -30.89 -45.28
N LYS A 321 25.98 -30.93 -46.40
CA LYS A 321 25.98 -30.04 -47.59
C LYS A 321 24.80 -30.25 -48.56
N THR A 322 24.43 -29.19 -49.30
CA THR A 322 24.25 -29.04 -50.79
C THR A 322 23.44 -27.73 -51.03
N ASP A 323 23.55 -26.91 -52.07
CA ASP A 323 24.35 -26.82 -53.29
C ASP A 323 24.42 -25.34 -53.76
N LYS A 324 25.37 -25.03 -54.64
CA LYS A 324 25.75 -23.68 -55.12
C LYS A 324 24.71 -23.00 -56.04
N LYS A 325 24.62 -21.65 -55.96
CA LYS A 325 24.64 -20.75 -57.14
C LYS A 325 24.97 -19.27 -56.80
N ARG A 326 26.19 -18.89 -57.19
CA ARG A 326 26.76 -17.62 -57.74
C ARG A 326 26.25 -16.24 -57.25
N ARG A 327 27.20 -15.43 -56.73
CA ARG A 327 27.16 -13.95 -56.51
C ARG A 327 27.41 -13.17 -57.83
N PRO A 328 27.23 -11.83 -57.87
CA PRO A 328 28.23 -10.86 -57.34
C PRO A 328 27.59 -9.81 -56.40
N ASP A 329 28.14 -9.62 -55.20
CA ASP A 329 28.92 -8.44 -54.79
C ASP A 329 28.19 -7.08 -54.92
N ASN A 330 27.48 -6.69 -53.85
CA ASN A 330 27.38 -5.29 -53.48
C ASN A 330 27.65 -5.13 -51.99
N LYS A 331 28.50 -4.16 -51.68
CA LYS A 331 29.31 -4.07 -50.46
C LYS A 331 28.77 -2.89 -49.64
N GLU A 332 27.88 -3.15 -48.70
CA GLU A 332 27.53 -2.13 -47.71
C GLU A 332 27.28 -2.75 -46.32
N LYS A 333 28.23 -2.46 -45.41
CA LYS A 333 28.21 -2.88 -44.02
C LYS A 333 27.13 -2.09 -43.28
N LYS A 334 26.00 -2.72 -42.96
CA LYS A 334 25.01 -2.17 -42.03
C LYS A 334 25.51 -2.36 -40.59
N LYS A 335 26.00 -1.27 -39.97
CA LYS A 335 26.32 -1.19 -38.54
C LYS A 335 25.03 -1.35 -37.71
N ARG A 336 25.18 -1.98 -36.55
CA ARG A 336 24.16 -2.18 -35.51
C ARG A 336 23.62 -0.81 -35.05
N ASP A 337 22.30 -0.72 -34.92
CA ASP A 337 21.62 0.43 -34.33
C ASP A 337 21.98 0.53 -32.84
N GLU A 338 22.68 1.61 -32.49
CA GLU A 338 22.75 2.14 -31.14
C GLU A 338 21.62 3.15 -30.94
N PRO A 339 21.07 3.29 -29.73
CA PRO A 339 19.98 4.22 -29.46
C PRO A 339 20.46 5.68 -29.62
N ARG A 340 19.85 6.41 -30.56
CA ARG A 340 20.06 7.86 -30.73
C ARG A 340 19.43 8.63 -29.56
N VAL A 341 20.26 9.27 -28.76
CA VAL A 341 19.83 10.35 -27.85
C VAL A 341 19.52 11.56 -28.74
N ILE A 342 18.25 11.97 -28.78
CA ILE A 342 17.84 13.22 -29.42
C ILE A 342 17.92 14.30 -28.33
N SER A 343 19.01 15.08 -28.34
CA SER A 343 19.04 16.37 -27.64
C SER A 343 18.31 17.40 -28.51
N VAL A 344 17.16 17.86 -28.05
CA VAL A 344 16.44 18.98 -28.67
C VAL A 344 16.99 20.26 -28.05
N ASP A 345 17.93 20.92 -28.75
CA ASP A 345 18.31 22.30 -28.44
C ASP A 345 17.27 23.22 -29.08
N ALA A 346 16.34 23.74 -28.27
CA ALA A 346 15.49 24.85 -28.67
C ALA A 346 16.29 26.16 -28.51
N PRO A 347 16.28 27.08 -29.50
CA PRO A 347 16.89 28.39 -29.32
C PRO A 347 16.12 29.16 -28.25
N VAL A 348 16.75 29.37 -27.09
CA VAL A 348 16.21 30.19 -26.01
C VAL A 348 16.31 31.65 -26.45
N ASN A 349 15.20 32.23 -26.88
CA ASN A 349 15.12 33.66 -27.14
C ASN A 349 15.08 34.39 -25.78
N PRO A 350 16.04 35.26 -25.45
CA PRO A 350 16.12 35.90 -24.12
C PRO A 350 14.92 36.79 -23.78
N ALA A 351 14.05 37.08 -24.76
CA ALA A 351 12.81 37.83 -24.57
C ALA A 351 11.65 37.01 -23.97
N ASP A 352 11.70 35.67 -24.02
CA ASP A 352 10.64 34.78 -23.50
C ASP A 352 10.98 34.17 -22.13
N SER A 353 12.04 34.66 -21.48
CA SER A 353 12.35 34.25 -20.11
C SER A 353 11.35 34.87 -19.13
N PRO A 354 10.70 34.10 -18.24
CA PRO A 354 9.76 34.61 -17.24
C PRO A 354 10.40 35.61 -16.24
N PHE A 355 11.73 35.77 -16.26
CA PHE A 355 12.48 36.73 -15.45
C PHE A 355 12.78 38.07 -16.17
N ALA A 356 12.49 38.21 -17.46
CA ALA A 356 12.76 39.44 -18.22
C ALA A 356 11.99 40.67 -17.67
N ILE A 357 10.83 40.44 -17.05
CA ILE A 357 10.00 41.48 -16.42
C ILE A 357 10.69 42.08 -15.17
N LEU A 358 11.48 41.30 -14.44
CA LEU A 358 12.20 41.77 -13.24
C LEU A 358 13.36 42.70 -13.59
N GLU A 359 14.01 42.47 -14.73
CA GLU A 359 15.14 43.31 -15.18
C GLU A 359 14.66 44.68 -15.68
N GLN A 360 13.48 44.73 -16.31
CA GLN A 360 12.83 45.99 -16.72
C GLN A 360 12.37 46.82 -15.51
N LEU A 361 11.92 46.18 -14.43
CA LEU A 361 11.54 46.87 -13.19
C LEU A 361 12.76 47.44 -12.46
N ARG A 362 13.90 46.74 -12.47
CA ARG A 362 15.16 47.22 -11.86
C ARG A 362 15.74 48.44 -12.56
N LYS A 363 15.58 48.56 -13.88
CA LYS A 363 16.01 49.74 -14.66
C LYS A 363 15.10 50.96 -14.45
N LYS A 364 13.85 50.76 -14.02
CA LYS A 364 12.89 51.85 -13.80
C LYS A 364 12.96 52.47 -12.39
N SER A 365 13.64 51.81 -11.44
CA SER A 365 13.78 52.26 -10.05
C SER A 365 15.15 52.89 -9.72
N GLY A 366 16.01 53.12 -10.71
CA GLY A 366 17.35 53.72 -10.52
C GLY A 366 17.53 55.11 -11.11
N GLY A 367 16.42 55.79 -11.45
CA GLY A 367 16.43 57.11 -12.07
C GLY A 367 15.47 58.08 -11.39
N GLN A 368 15.74 58.41 -10.13
CA GLN A 368 15.44 59.70 -9.52
C GLN A 368 16.23 59.87 -8.22
#